data_AF-A0A7C5CCI2-F1
#
_entry.id   AF-A0A7C5CCI2-F1
#
_cell.length_a   1.000
_cell.length_b   1.000
_cell.length_c   1.000
_cell.angle_alpha   90.00
_cell.angle_beta   90.00
_cell.angle_gamma   90.00
#
_symmetry.space_group_name_H-M   'P 1'
#
loop_
_entity.id
_entity.type
_entity.pdbx_description
1 polymer ?
#
loop_
_entity_poly.entity_id
_entity_poly.type
_entity_poly.pdbx_seq_one_letter_code
_entity_poly.pdbx_strand_id
1 'polypeptide(L)'
;KEWVQGNYKVRRAQDDDKGGTMRLGAYSAVLAPGSKVAEVYGATEIEERHRHRYEVDAQYRGALEEKGLKFSGMSPDGKLPEIVEWQDHPWFIGVQFHPELKSKPFAPAPLFADFIRAAKEVERLV
;
A
#
# COMPACT_ATOMS: atom_id res chain seq x y z
N LYS A 1 -5.39 -21.85 -6.39
CA LYS A 1 -6.11 -20.63 -6.83
C LYS A 1 -5.28 -19.97 -7.92
N GLU A 2 -5.89 -19.62 -9.06
CA GLU A 2 -5.19 -19.24 -10.30
C GLU A 2 -4.99 -17.72 -10.39
N TRP A 3 -3.79 -17.27 -10.75
CA TRP A 3 -3.53 -15.91 -11.20
C TRP A 3 -2.70 -15.93 -12.49
N VAL A 4 -2.90 -14.91 -13.32
CA VAL A 4 -2.34 -14.75 -14.67
C VAL A 4 -1.29 -13.62 -14.63
N GLN A 5 -0.08 -13.89 -15.14
CA GLN A 5 1.00 -12.91 -15.31
C GLN A 5 1.37 -12.90 -16.81
N GLY A 6 0.77 -12.01 -17.60
CA GLY A 6 0.86 -12.07 -19.06
C GLY A 6 0.28 -13.39 -19.64
N ASN A 7 0.87 -13.94 -20.71
CA ASN A 7 0.40 -15.17 -21.38
C ASN A 7 0.71 -16.49 -20.64
N TYR A 8 1.21 -16.46 -19.41
CA TYR A 8 1.57 -17.69 -18.69
C TYR A 8 0.78 -17.84 -17.39
N LYS A 9 0.07 -18.97 -17.28
CA LYS A 9 -0.60 -19.45 -16.06
C LYS A 9 0.40 -20.24 -15.23
N VAL A 10 0.69 -19.79 -14.02
CA VAL A 10 1.47 -20.56 -13.04
C VAL A 10 0.52 -21.11 -11.98
N ARG A 11 0.24 -22.43 -12.02
CA ARG A 11 -0.41 -23.16 -10.92
C ARG A 11 0.69 -23.67 -9.98
N ARG A 12 0.51 -23.51 -8.66
CA ARG A 12 1.40 -24.14 -7.67
C ARG A 12 0.62 -25.03 -6.71
N ALA A 13 1.26 -26.12 -6.33
CA ALA A 13 0.76 -27.12 -5.40
C ALA A 13 0.94 -26.62 -3.95
N GLN A 14 0.23 -27.28 -3.02
CA GLN A 14 0.12 -26.88 -1.61
C GLN A 14 1.43 -27.09 -0.80
N ASP A 15 2.40 -27.79 -1.39
CA ASP A 15 3.68 -28.24 -0.84
C ASP A 15 4.88 -27.36 -1.24
N ASP A 16 4.65 -26.19 -1.86
CA ASP A 16 5.72 -25.25 -2.17
C ASP A 16 6.26 -24.60 -0.88
N ASP A 17 7.56 -24.77 -0.61
CA ASP A 17 8.29 -24.19 0.54
C ASP A 17 8.13 -22.67 0.68
N LYS A 18 7.69 -21.99 -0.39
CA LYS A 18 7.41 -20.56 -0.43
C LYS A 18 5.92 -20.29 -0.24
N GLY A 19 5.41 -20.40 0.99
CA GLY A 19 4.00 -20.13 1.33
C GLY A 19 3.52 -18.73 0.94
N GLY A 20 2.29 -18.60 0.44
CA GLY A 20 1.70 -17.34 -0.07
C GLY A 20 1.93 -17.11 -1.57
N THR A 21 1.09 -16.29 -2.23
CA THR A 21 1.22 -16.00 -3.67
C THR A 21 2.13 -14.79 -3.86
N MET A 22 3.19 -14.91 -4.68
CA MET A 22 4.06 -13.76 -4.99
C MET A 22 3.31 -12.72 -5.81
N ARG A 23 3.21 -11.50 -5.31
CA ARG A 23 2.75 -10.33 -6.05
C ARG A 23 3.95 -9.59 -6.61
N LEU A 24 4.08 -9.61 -7.94
CA LEU A 24 5.20 -9.03 -8.66
C LEU A 24 4.70 -8.18 -9.83
N GLY A 25 5.05 -6.90 -9.81
CA GLY A 25 4.67 -5.95 -10.86
C GLY A 25 3.61 -4.97 -10.39
N ALA A 26 2.90 -4.35 -11.34
CA ALA A 26 1.93 -3.31 -11.06
C ALA A 26 0.58 -3.89 -10.61
N TYR A 27 0.03 -3.36 -9.52
CA TYR A 27 -1.30 -3.68 -9.02
C TYR A 27 -2.05 -2.39 -8.68
N SER A 28 -3.36 -2.38 -8.92
CA SER A 28 -4.22 -1.26 -8.54
C SER A 28 -4.56 -1.31 -7.06
N ALA A 29 -4.74 -0.13 -6.45
CA ALA A 29 -5.26 0.05 -5.10
C ALA A 29 -6.34 1.13 -5.11
N VAL A 30 -7.42 0.89 -4.38
CA VAL A 30 -8.51 1.83 -4.15
C VAL A 30 -8.29 2.50 -2.80
N LEU A 31 -8.23 3.84 -2.80
CA LEU A 31 -7.95 4.66 -1.64
C LEU A 31 -9.23 5.17 -1.01
N ALA A 32 -9.29 5.15 0.32
CA ALA A 32 -10.42 5.68 1.08
C ALA A 32 -10.55 7.20 0.84
N PRO A 33 -11.73 7.71 0.42
CA PRO A 33 -11.94 9.15 0.28
C PRO A 33 -11.65 9.91 1.58
N GLY A 34 -10.98 11.07 1.47
CA GLY A 34 -10.55 11.87 2.62
C GLY A 34 -9.47 11.22 3.49
N SER A 35 -8.78 10.18 3.00
CA SER A 35 -7.55 9.69 3.62
C SER A 35 -6.35 10.55 3.22
N LYS A 36 -5.31 10.54 4.06
CA LYS A 36 -4.09 11.30 3.77
C LYS A 36 -3.45 10.80 2.50
N VAL A 37 -3.45 9.48 2.24
CA VAL A 37 -2.89 8.94 1.00
C VAL A 37 -3.67 9.39 -0.24
N ALA A 38 -4.99 9.49 -0.18
CA ALA A 38 -5.79 10.00 -1.30
C ALA A 38 -5.49 11.48 -1.60
N GLU A 39 -5.25 12.29 -0.56
CA GLU A 39 -4.82 13.69 -0.70
C GLU A 39 -3.42 13.77 -1.32
N VAL A 40 -2.48 12.95 -0.85
CA VAL A 40 -1.09 12.90 -1.35
C VAL A 40 -1.04 12.55 -2.84
N TYR A 41 -1.83 11.56 -3.27
CA TYR A 41 -1.89 11.16 -4.68
C TYR A 41 -2.81 12.04 -5.53
N GLY A 42 -3.71 12.81 -4.92
CA GLY A 42 -4.75 13.57 -5.62
C GLY A 42 -5.76 12.67 -6.36
N ALA A 43 -5.92 11.42 -5.92
CA ALA A 43 -6.73 10.40 -6.58
C ALA A 43 -7.27 9.39 -5.55
N THR A 44 -8.32 8.66 -5.93
CA THR A 44 -8.87 7.54 -5.13
C THR A 44 -8.57 6.17 -5.72
N GLU A 45 -7.87 6.12 -6.85
CA GLU A 45 -7.37 4.89 -7.47
C GLU A 45 -5.94 5.14 -7.94
N ILE A 46 -5.04 4.23 -7.57
CA ILE A 46 -3.63 4.29 -7.96
C ILE A 46 -3.18 2.92 -8.45
N GLU A 47 -2.06 2.90 -9.17
CA GLU A 47 -1.39 1.68 -9.57
C GLU A 47 0.05 1.74 -9.08
N GLU A 48 0.55 0.73 -8.37
CA GLU A 48 1.90 0.72 -7.79
C GLU A 48 2.59 -0.64 -7.93
N ARG A 49 3.91 -0.66 -7.76
CA ARG A 49 4.74 -1.87 -7.99
C ARG A 49 4.95 -2.67 -6.71
N HIS A 50 4.59 -3.95 -6.74
CA HIS A 50 4.73 -4.89 -5.63
C HIS A 50 5.87 -5.88 -5.88
N ARG A 51 6.49 -6.32 -4.78
CA ARG A 51 7.41 -7.47 -4.76
C ARG A 51 7.41 -8.12 -3.37
N HIS A 52 6.27 -8.70 -2.99
CA HIS A 52 6.12 -9.40 -1.71
C HIS A 52 5.20 -10.61 -1.87
N ARG A 53 5.10 -11.39 -0.79
CA ARG A 53 4.32 -12.63 -0.75
C ARG A 53 3.41 -12.72 0.48
N TYR A 54 3.87 -12.14 1.58
CA TYR A 54 3.06 -12.00 2.78
C TYR A 54 2.08 -10.86 2.62
N GLU A 55 0.87 -11.10 3.14
CA GLU A 55 -0.25 -10.18 3.13
C GLU A 55 -0.71 -9.99 4.58
N VAL A 56 -1.39 -8.88 4.86
CA VAL A 56 -2.04 -8.68 6.15
C VAL A 56 -3.19 -9.68 6.27
N ASP A 57 -3.27 -10.34 7.41
CA ASP A 57 -4.33 -11.31 7.69
C ASP A 57 -5.61 -10.60 8.16
N ALA A 58 -6.70 -10.77 7.41
CA ALA A 58 -7.95 -10.04 7.57
C ALA A 58 -8.62 -10.24 8.94
N GLN A 59 -8.33 -11.35 9.63
CA GLN A 59 -8.82 -11.62 11.00
C GLN A 59 -8.30 -10.59 12.02
N TYR A 60 -7.14 -9.98 11.78
CA TYR A 60 -6.59 -8.95 12.67
C TYR A 60 -7.05 -7.53 12.33
N ARG A 61 -7.78 -7.34 11.22
CA ARG A 61 -8.18 -6.02 10.75
C ARG A 61 -8.94 -5.23 11.82
N GLY A 62 -10.01 -5.81 12.36
CA GLY A 62 -10.84 -5.12 13.37
C GLY A 62 -10.04 -4.77 14.63
N ALA A 63 -9.22 -5.70 15.13
CA ALA A 63 -8.38 -5.47 16.30
C ALA A 63 -7.34 -4.36 16.08
N LEU A 64 -6.82 -4.21 14.85
CA LEU A 64 -5.89 -3.13 14.50
C LEU A 64 -6.63 -1.79 14.33
N GLU A 65 -7.79 -1.79 13.71
CA GLU A 65 -8.65 -0.60 13.56
C GLU A 65 -9.10 -0.05 14.92
N GLU A 66 -9.45 -0.91 15.87
CA GLU A 66 -9.76 -0.52 17.26
C GLU A 66 -8.60 0.17 17.99
N LYS A 67 -7.35 -0.06 17.57
CA LYS A 67 -6.16 0.55 18.15
C LYS A 67 -5.71 1.82 17.42
N GLY A 68 -6.43 2.25 16.39
CA GLY A 68 -6.17 3.49 15.66
C GLY A 68 -5.51 3.33 14.29
N LEU A 69 -5.21 2.10 13.86
CA LEU A 69 -4.70 1.83 12.51
C LEU A 69 -5.85 1.87 11.50
N LYS A 70 -5.80 2.77 10.53
CA LYS A 70 -6.79 2.87 9.45
C LYS A 70 -6.26 2.18 8.20
N PHE A 71 -7.01 1.23 7.64
CA PHE A 71 -6.71 0.66 6.32
C PHE A 71 -7.23 1.62 5.23
N SER A 72 -6.35 2.51 4.76
CA SER A 72 -6.71 3.59 3.84
C SER A 72 -6.56 3.23 2.36
N GLY A 73 -5.95 2.09 2.04
CA GLY A 73 -5.86 1.58 0.67
C GLY A 73 -6.05 0.08 0.63
N MET A 74 -6.90 -0.39 -0.27
CA MET A 74 -7.25 -1.80 -0.43
C MET A 74 -7.10 -2.22 -1.89
N SER A 75 -6.91 -3.51 -2.15
CA SER A 75 -7.06 -4.08 -3.49
C SER A 75 -8.46 -3.79 -4.05
N PRO A 76 -8.67 -3.80 -5.38
CA PRO A 76 -9.97 -3.47 -5.98
C PRO A 76 -11.11 -4.41 -5.55
N ASP A 77 -10.78 -5.63 -5.12
CA ASP A 77 -11.74 -6.59 -4.57
C ASP A 77 -11.98 -6.43 -3.05
N GLY A 78 -11.34 -5.45 -2.42
CA GLY A 78 -11.48 -5.09 -1.01
C GLY A 78 -10.85 -6.07 -0.02
N LYS A 79 -10.07 -7.05 -0.49
CA LYS A 79 -9.57 -8.14 0.37
C LYS A 79 -8.18 -7.93 0.93
N LEU A 80 -7.27 -7.35 0.13
CA LEU A 80 -5.88 -7.17 0.51
C LEU A 80 -5.66 -5.72 0.93
N PRO A 81 -5.21 -5.45 2.16
CA PRO A 81 -4.81 -4.12 2.52
C PRO A 81 -3.47 -3.76 1.91
N GLU A 82 -3.44 -2.65 1.17
CA GLU A 82 -2.27 -2.16 0.44
C GLU A 82 -1.60 -1.00 1.19
N ILE A 83 -2.41 -0.22 1.92
CA ILE A 83 -1.99 1.01 2.59
C ILE A 83 -2.67 1.13 3.96
N VAL A 84 -1.90 1.56 4.95
CA VAL A 84 -2.35 1.86 6.30
C VAL A 84 -1.94 3.26 6.74
N GLU A 85 -2.76 3.87 7.58
CA GLU A 85 -2.54 5.18 8.20
C GLU A 85 -2.72 5.08 9.71
N TRP A 86 -2.07 5.96 10.47
CA TRP A 86 -2.34 6.11 11.91
C TRP A 86 -3.09 7.42 12.15
N GLN A 87 -4.26 7.36 12.77
CA GLN A 87 -5.16 8.51 12.86
C GLN A 87 -4.59 9.66 13.73
N ASP A 88 -3.89 9.33 14.80
CA ASP A 88 -3.37 10.32 15.77
C ASP A 88 -1.92 10.73 15.53
N HIS A 89 -1.37 10.46 14.33
CA HIS A 89 -0.01 10.82 13.97
C HIS A 89 0.00 11.93 12.92
N PRO A 90 0.85 12.98 13.03
CA PRO A 90 0.84 14.11 12.10
C PRO A 90 1.01 13.68 10.63
N TRP A 91 1.86 12.67 10.41
CA TRP A 91 2.03 12.03 9.12
C TRP A 91 2.48 10.58 9.30
N PHE A 92 1.61 9.61 9.09
CA PHE A 92 1.95 8.19 9.12
C PHE A 92 1.23 7.48 8.00
N ILE A 93 1.98 6.98 7.02
CA ILE A 93 1.47 6.18 5.91
C ILE A 93 2.42 5.00 5.72
N GLY A 94 1.89 3.78 5.85
CA GLY A 94 2.59 2.54 5.53
C GLY A 94 2.04 1.94 4.24
N VAL A 95 2.93 1.55 3.33
CA VAL A 95 2.56 0.95 2.04
C VAL A 95 3.23 -0.40 1.86
N GLN A 96 2.56 -1.31 1.17
CA GLN A 96 3.12 -2.62 0.83
C GLN A 96 3.89 -2.63 -0.49
N PHE A 97 3.57 -1.69 -1.38
CA PHE A 97 4.26 -1.48 -2.65
C PHE A 97 5.54 -0.65 -2.50
N HIS A 98 6.24 -0.49 -3.61
CA HIS A 98 7.53 0.18 -3.73
C HIS A 98 7.42 1.51 -4.51
N PRO A 99 7.04 2.63 -3.86
CA PRO A 99 6.91 3.93 -4.53
C PRO A 99 8.24 4.43 -5.10
N GLU A 100 9.37 3.97 -4.56
CA GLU A 100 10.72 4.31 -5.01
C GLU A 100 10.97 3.85 -6.45
N LEU A 101 10.31 2.79 -6.90
CA LEU A 101 10.46 2.27 -8.26
C LEU A 101 9.74 3.12 -9.32
N LYS A 102 8.82 3.99 -8.92
CA LYS A 102 8.13 4.95 -9.80
C LYS A 102 8.67 6.38 -9.67
N SER A 103 9.49 6.66 -8.66
CA SER A 103 10.09 7.98 -8.43
C SER A 103 11.12 8.35 -9.51
N LYS A 104 11.12 9.61 -9.96
CA LYS A 104 12.10 10.17 -10.92
C LYS A 104 12.60 11.53 -10.42
N PRO A 105 13.81 11.98 -10.84
CA PRO A 105 14.35 13.28 -10.41
C PRO A 105 13.43 14.49 -10.63
N PHE A 106 12.72 14.52 -11.77
CA PHE A 106 11.79 15.60 -12.12
C PHE A 106 10.32 15.25 -11.91
N ALA A 107 10.05 14.08 -11.33
CA ALA A 107 8.71 13.61 -10.99
C ALA A 107 8.84 12.67 -9.78
N PRO A 108 9.11 13.22 -8.58
CA PRO A 108 9.28 12.42 -7.38
C PRO A 108 7.97 11.70 -7.06
N ALA A 109 8.06 10.49 -6.50
CA ALA A 109 6.84 9.80 -6.08
C ALA A 109 6.11 10.65 -5.00
N PRO A 110 4.78 10.82 -5.11
CA PRO A 110 4.03 11.72 -4.24
C PRO A 110 4.25 11.47 -2.75
N LEU A 111 4.32 10.21 -2.32
CA LEU A 111 4.57 9.83 -0.93
C LEU A 111 5.90 10.38 -0.39
N PHE A 112 6.98 10.35 -1.16
CA PHE A 112 8.27 10.88 -0.69
C PHE A 112 8.27 12.40 -0.62
N ALA A 113 7.71 13.07 -1.63
CA ALA A 113 7.61 14.52 -1.62
C ALA A 113 6.78 15.01 -0.41
N ASP A 114 5.65 14.35 -0.16
CA ASP A 114 4.77 14.72 0.96
C ASP A 114 5.36 14.35 2.32
N PHE A 115 6.07 13.22 2.43
CA PHE A 115 6.79 12.86 3.65
C PHE A 115 7.80 13.93 4.05
N ILE A 116 8.60 14.42 3.10
CA ILE A 116 9.59 15.48 3.36
C ILE A 116 8.92 16.80 3.72
N ARG A 117 7.81 17.16 3.04
CA ARG A 117 6.99 18.33 3.41
C ARG A 117 6.54 18.22 4.87
N ALA A 118 5.95 17.09 5.24
CA ALA A 118 5.45 16.85 6.59
C ALA A 118 6.57 16.86 7.64
N ALA A 119 7.72 16.25 7.34
CA ALA A 119 8.88 16.28 8.24
C ALA A 119 9.35 17.71 8.52
N LYS A 120 9.43 18.55 7.48
CA LYS A 120 9.80 19.96 7.59
C LYS A 120 8.77 20.80 8.37
N GLU A 121 7.49 20.46 8.24
CA GLU A 121 6.43 21.13 9.01
C GLU A 121 6.51 20.76 10.49
N VAL A 122 6.70 19.47 10.81
CA VAL A 122 6.83 19.00 12.19
C VAL A 122 8.09 19.56 12.85
N GLU A 123 9.22 19.63 12.14
CA GLU A 123 10.46 20.26 12.64
C GLU A 123 10.20 21.69 13.13
N ARG A 124 9.38 22.47 12.43
CA ARG A 124 9.10 23.88 12.79
C ARG A 124 8.17 24.05 13.98
N LEU A 125 7.52 22.97 14.44
CA LEU A 125 6.60 22.97 15.57
C LEU A 125 7.27 22.56 16.88
N VAL A 126 8.54 22.13 16.83
CA VAL A 126 9.39 21.75 17.97
C VAL A 126 10.41 22.86 18.22
#